data_AF-A0A9X3V7T6-F1
#
_entry.id   AF-A0A9X3V7T6-F1
#
_cell.length_a   1.000
_cell.length_b   1.000
_cell.length_c   1.000
_cell.angle_alpha   90.00
_cell.angle_beta   90.00
_cell.angle_gamma   90.00
#
_symmetry.space_group_name_H-M   'P 1'
#
loop_
_entity.id
_entity.type
_entity.pdbx_description
1 polymer ?
#
loop_
_entity_poly.entity_id
_entity_poly.type
_entity_poly.pdbx_seq_one_letter_code
_entity_poly.pdbx_strand_id
1 'polypeptide(L)'
;MATKEKTVSVTNLKSLGEGQAPTFKLPIVLTKLDGKKVRLTFTCKALRKTEWAALRDERQRAVFESLKESQATSQGDRDPETGEEDAETPETAEAASYLDTAIANIATHGMEASIRDAMAKDAALVLQFATAWSLTDELSADNLADLEQKFGGSLAKVCADYDRAIVQGRLGNSD
;
A
#
# COMPACT_ATOMS: atom_id res chain seq x y z
N MET A 1 -51.54 5.19 -9.32
CA MET A 1 -51.13 4.64 -8.01
C MET A 1 -49.76 5.18 -7.70
N ALA A 2 -49.64 6.09 -6.73
CA ALA A 2 -48.38 6.72 -6.34
C ALA A 2 -47.90 6.09 -5.03
N THR A 3 -46.80 5.34 -5.08
CA THR A 3 -46.18 4.70 -3.92
C THR A 3 -45.41 5.76 -3.14
N LYS A 4 -45.89 6.07 -1.93
CA LYS A 4 -45.26 7.01 -0.99
C LYS A 4 -43.93 6.44 -0.50
N GLU A 5 -42.82 7.08 -0.86
CA GLU A 5 -41.54 6.88 -0.18
C GLU A 5 -41.66 7.40 1.25
N LYS A 6 -41.56 6.48 2.23
CA LYS A 6 -41.52 6.84 3.64
C LYS A 6 -40.10 7.28 4.00
N THR A 7 -39.96 8.55 4.31
CA THR A 7 -38.77 9.18 4.89
C THR A 7 -38.28 8.36 6.08
N VAL A 8 -37.06 7.85 6.01
CA VAL A 8 -36.45 7.08 7.10
C VAL A 8 -36.01 8.06 8.19
N SER A 9 -36.65 8.00 9.35
CA SER A 9 -36.31 8.82 10.51
C SER A 9 -34.84 8.61 10.92
N VAL A 10 -34.12 9.70 11.19
CA VAL A 10 -32.68 9.77 11.53
C VAL A 10 -32.28 8.80 12.66
N THR A 11 -33.22 8.43 13.53
CA THR A 11 -33.02 7.50 14.64
C THR A 11 -32.72 6.05 14.22
N ASN A 12 -33.09 5.62 13.01
CA ASN A 12 -32.87 4.24 12.52
C ASN A 12 -31.51 4.03 11.84
N LEU A 13 -30.70 5.07 11.63
CA LEU A 13 -29.35 4.92 11.06
C LEU A 13 -28.41 4.14 11.99
N LYS A 14 -28.66 4.16 13.31
CA LYS A 14 -27.87 3.39 14.29
C LYS A 14 -28.24 1.90 14.30
N SER A 15 -29.52 1.56 14.10
CA SER A 15 -30.00 0.17 14.19
C SER A 15 -29.85 -0.65 12.90
N LEU A 16 -29.48 -0.03 11.78
CA LEU A 16 -29.25 -0.73 10.49
C LEU A 16 -27.87 -1.43 10.40
N GLY A 17 -27.00 -1.28 11.40
CA GLY A 17 -25.63 -1.83 11.36
C GLY A 17 -24.99 -2.05 12.74
N GLU A 18 -25.79 -2.24 13.78
CA GLU A 18 -25.27 -2.53 15.12
C GLU A 18 -24.79 -3.98 15.21
N GLY A 19 -23.46 -4.16 15.19
CA GLY A 19 -22.79 -5.32 15.77
C GLY A 19 -21.64 -5.93 14.97
N GLN A 20 -21.63 -5.81 13.64
CA GLN A 20 -20.60 -6.45 12.82
C GLN A 20 -20.33 -5.62 11.57
N ALA A 21 -19.06 -5.23 11.37
CA ALA A 21 -18.61 -4.64 10.11
C ALA A 21 -19.03 -5.58 8.96
N PRO A 22 -19.86 -5.13 8.00
CA PRO A 22 -20.38 -6.02 6.98
C PRO A 22 -19.22 -6.62 6.21
N THR A 23 -19.19 -7.95 6.10
CA THR A 23 -18.20 -8.63 5.28
C THR A 23 -18.66 -8.64 3.84
N PHE A 24 -17.72 -8.54 2.91
CA PHE A 24 -18.01 -8.55 1.49
C PHE A 24 -16.93 -9.31 0.73
N LYS A 25 -17.29 -9.77 -0.48
CA LYS A 25 -16.36 -10.43 -1.40
C LYS A 25 -15.76 -9.39 -2.34
N LEU A 26 -14.43 -9.34 -2.40
CA LEU A 26 -13.65 -8.48 -3.26
C LEU A 26 -12.97 -9.34 -4.34
N PRO A 27 -13.54 -9.43 -5.55
CA PRO A 27 -12.89 -10.10 -6.67
C PRO A 27 -11.76 -9.24 -7.23
N ILE A 28 -10.56 -9.80 -7.31
CA ILE A 28 -9.35 -9.19 -7.83
C ILE A 28 -8.91 -9.96 -9.07
N VAL A 29 -8.60 -9.23 -10.14
CA VAL A 29 -8.04 -9.80 -11.37
C VAL A 29 -6.56 -9.46 -11.44
N LEU A 30 -5.70 -10.45 -11.21
CA LEU A 30 -4.24 -10.31 -11.31
C LEU A 30 -3.79 -10.68 -12.71
N THR A 31 -2.80 -9.96 -13.24
CA THR A 31 -2.19 -10.26 -14.55
C THR A 31 -0.77 -10.75 -14.31
N LYS A 32 -0.45 -11.96 -14.78
CA LYS A 32 0.92 -12.47 -14.77
C LYS A 32 1.77 -11.73 -15.81
N LEU A 33 3.09 -11.83 -15.65
CA LEU A 33 4.04 -11.39 -16.68
C LEU A 33 3.79 -12.05 -18.04
N ASP A 34 3.27 -13.28 -18.05
CA ASP A 34 2.85 -14.01 -19.26
C ASP A 34 1.54 -13.46 -19.90
N GLY A 35 0.96 -12.38 -19.37
CA GLY A 35 -0.31 -11.81 -19.83
C GLY A 35 -1.56 -12.59 -19.40
N LYS A 36 -1.40 -13.76 -18.77
CA LYS A 36 -2.52 -14.55 -18.24
C LYS A 36 -3.19 -13.84 -17.07
N LYS A 37 -4.51 -13.74 -17.12
CA LYS A 37 -5.33 -13.17 -16.04
C LYS A 37 -5.76 -14.29 -15.08
N VAL A 38 -5.58 -14.07 -13.78
CA VAL A 38 -6.01 -14.96 -12.70
C VAL A 38 -7.00 -14.19 -11.84
N ARG A 39 -8.12 -14.82 -11.48
CA ARG A 39 -9.12 -14.23 -10.58
C ARG A 39 -8.95 -14.80 -9.18
N LEU A 40 -8.77 -13.91 -8.21
CA LEU A 40 -8.66 -14.22 -6.78
C LEU A 40 -9.79 -13.49 -6.06
N THR A 41 -10.49 -14.13 -5.14
CA THR A 41 -11.55 -13.46 -4.36
C THR A 41 -11.13 -13.37 -2.90
N PHE A 42 -11.08 -12.17 -2.36
CA PHE A 42 -10.89 -11.94 -0.94
C PHE A 42 -12.24 -11.80 -0.24
N THR A 43 -12.34 -12.28 0.99
CA THR A 43 -13.39 -11.91 1.92
C THR A 43 -12.82 -10.82 2.82
N CYS A 44 -13.45 -9.65 2.82
CA CYS A 44 -12.98 -8.49 3.56
C CYS A 44 -14.04 -8.00 4.53
N LYS A 45 -13.62 -7.44 5.68
CA LYS A 45 -14.49 -6.66 6.55
C LYS A 45 -14.56 -5.21 6.03
N ALA A 46 -15.76 -4.63 6.00
CA ALA A 46 -15.94 -3.23 5.66
C ALA A 46 -15.57 -2.35 6.85
N LEU A 47 -14.37 -1.77 6.78
CA LEU A 47 -13.96 -0.73 7.73
C LEU A 47 -14.78 0.55 7.48
N ARG A 48 -14.94 1.37 8.51
CA ARG A 48 -15.49 2.72 8.31
C ARG A 48 -14.53 3.53 7.43
N LYS A 49 -15.06 4.46 6.63
CA LYS A 49 -14.22 5.31 5.77
C LYS A 49 -13.10 6.03 6.54
N THR A 50 -13.38 6.48 7.77
CA THR A 50 -12.42 7.13 8.66
C THR A 50 -11.38 6.17 9.22
N GLU A 51 -11.77 4.93 9.55
CA GLU A 51 -10.84 3.89 10.01
C GLU A 51 -9.89 3.48 8.89
N TRP A 52 -10.41 3.33 7.66
CA TRP A 52 -9.59 3.06 6.49
C TRP A 52 -8.65 4.21 6.15
N ALA A 53 -9.12 5.47 6.23
CA ALA A 53 -8.29 6.64 6.00
C ALA A 53 -7.12 6.71 7.00
N ALA A 54 -7.37 6.44 8.29
CA ALA A 54 -6.31 6.43 9.30
C ALA A 54 -5.21 5.39 9.01
N LEU A 55 -5.59 4.17 8.59
CA LEU A 55 -4.63 3.13 8.20
C LEU A 55 -3.81 3.54 6.95
N ARG A 56 -4.42 4.29 6.03
CA ARG A 56 -3.70 4.82 4.86
C ARG A 56 -2.75 5.94 5.21
N ASP A 57 -3.16 6.86 6.08
CA ASP A 57 -2.31 7.96 6.56
C ASP A 57 -1.08 7.39 7.29
N GLU A 58 -1.27 6.36 8.12
CA GLU A 58 -0.18 5.65 8.79
C GLU A 58 0.80 5.01 7.79
N ARG A 59 0.30 4.30 6.76
CA ARG A 59 1.16 3.75 5.71
C ARG A 59 1.89 4.84 4.92
N GLN A 60 1.21 5.92 4.54
CA GLN A 60 1.83 7.03 3.81
C GLN A 60 2.91 7.72 4.64
N ARG A 61 2.66 7.90 5.94
CA ARG A 61 3.64 8.44 6.88
C ARG A 61 4.85 7.53 7.03
N ALA A 62 4.64 6.22 7.18
CA ALA A 62 5.74 5.25 7.26
C ALA A 62 6.62 5.25 6.01
N VAL A 63 6.01 5.37 4.82
CA VAL A 63 6.75 5.51 3.55
C VAL A 63 7.53 6.82 3.53
N PHE A 64 6.92 7.94 3.92
CA PHE A 64 7.58 9.24 3.97
C PHE A 64 8.73 9.28 4.99
N GLU A 65 8.55 8.66 6.15
CA GLU A 65 9.60 8.51 7.17
C GLU A 65 10.75 7.65 6.64
N SER A 66 10.49 6.52 5.96
CA SER A 66 11.56 5.73 5.33
C SER A 66 12.32 6.46 4.21
N LEU A 67 11.64 7.32 3.45
CA LEU A 67 12.25 8.19 2.43
C LEU A 67 13.11 9.27 3.08
N LYS A 68 12.65 9.82 4.21
CA LYS A 68 13.38 10.83 4.97
C LYS A 68 14.61 10.23 5.66
N GLU A 69 14.49 9.04 6.24
CA GLU A 69 15.61 8.31 6.85
C GLU A 69 16.66 7.97 5.81
N SER A 70 16.27 7.42 4.66
CA SER A 70 17.22 7.17 3.55
C SER A 70 17.89 8.46 3.04
N GLN A 71 17.20 9.61 3.04
CA GLN A 71 17.84 10.90 2.75
C GLN A 71 18.75 11.42 3.87
N ALA A 72 18.36 11.26 5.13
CA ALA A 72 19.12 11.74 6.29
C ALA A 72 20.40 10.94 6.51
N THR A 73 20.37 9.62 6.33
CA THR A 73 21.56 8.76 6.30
C THR A 73 22.49 9.14 5.14
N SER A 74 21.96 9.72 4.05
CA SER A 74 22.75 10.23 2.93
C SER A 74 23.34 11.64 3.14
N GLN A 75 22.82 12.40 4.11
CA GLN A 75 23.28 13.77 4.42
C GLN A 75 24.10 13.87 5.71
N GLY A 76 24.22 12.78 6.48
CA GLY A 76 24.87 12.75 7.79
C GLY A 76 26.41 12.85 7.80
N ASP A 77 27.08 12.72 6.65
CA ASP A 77 28.55 12.80 6.50
C ASP A 77 29.01 14.06 5.74
N ARG A 78 28.31 15.19 5.91
CA ARG A 78 28.84 16.51 5.52
C ARG A 78 29.23 17.30 6.77
N ASP A 79 30.48 17.16 7.18
CA ASP A 79 31.16 18.16 8.01
C ASP A 79 31.12 19.52 7.29
N PRO A 80 30.62 20.60 7.91
CA PRO A 80 30.78 21.93 7.38
C PRO A 80 32.13 22.49 7.86
N GLU A 81 33.24 21.96 7.33
CA GLU A 81 34.54 22.61 7.53
C GLU A 81 34.81 23.58 6.37
N THR A 82 34.58 24.85 6.68
CA THR A 82 35.05 26.04 5.96
C THR A 82 36.51 25.92 5.53
N GLY A 83 36.81 26.13 4.25
CA GLY A 83 38.17 26.41 3.79
C GLY A 83 38.42 26.33 2.28
N GLU A 84 38.18 27.45 1.60
CA GLU A 84 38.85 27.97 0.38
C GLU A 84 38.86 27.20 -0.96
N GLU A 85 38.28 27.90 -1.95
CA GLU A 85 38.60 28.03 -3.39
C GLU A 85 39.44 26.94 -4.09
N ASP A 86 38.84 26.25 -5.06
CA ASP A 86 39.27 26.45 -6.46
C ASP A 86 38.22 25.96 -7.47
N ALA A 87 38.14 26.68 -8.58
CA ALA A 87 37.12 26.55 -9.60
C ALA A 87 37.36 25.36 -10.55
N GLU A 88 36.56 24.30 -10.42
CA GLU A 88 36.28 23.37 -11.52
C GLU A 88 34.78 23.10 -11.63
N THR A 89 34.30 23.08 -12.87
CA THR A 89 32.90 23.01 -13.31
C THR A 89 31.99 22.12 -12.43
N PRO A 90 30.88 22.66 -11.88
CA PRO A 90 30.10 21.99 -10.85
C PRO A 90 29.22 20.81 -11.34
N GLU A 91 29.01 20.63 -12.64
CA GLU A 91 28.05 19.62 -13.13
C GLU A 91 28.58 18.17 -13.09
N THR A 92 29.90 17.95 -13.14
CA THR A 92 30.48 16.59 -13.18
C THR A 92 30.87 16.02 -11.82
N ALA A 93 31.26 16.88 -10.87
CA ALA A 93 31.63 16.46 -9.51
C ALA A 93 30.40 16.13 -8.65
N GLU A 94 29.32 16.91 -8.78
CA GLU A 94 28.05 16.59 -8.10
C GLU A 94 27.41 15.32 -8.68
N ALA A 95 27.41 15.12 -9.99
CA ALA A 95 26.86 13.92 -10.63
C ALA A 95 27.62 12.63 -10.23
N ALA A 96 28.95 12.70 -10.08
CA ALA A 96 29.75 11.59 -9.56
C ALA A 96 29.44 11.31 -8.08
N SER A 97 29.28 12.35 -7.26
CA SER A 97 28.86 12.23 -5.85
C SER A 97 27.47 11.59 -5.71
N TYR A 98 26.50 11.96 -6.55
CA TYR A 98 25.17 11.35 -6.52
C TYR A 98 25.18 9.86 -6.90
N LEU A 99 26.02 9.48 -7.87
CA LEU A 99 26.16 8.08 -8.28
C LEU A 99 26.84 7.25 -7.20
N ASP A 100 27.92 7.75 -6.58
CA ASP A 100 28.62 7.05 -5.50
C ASP A 100 27.74 6.91 -4.25
N THR A 101 26.95 7.93 -3.92
CA THR A 101 25.96 7.86 -2.83
C THR A 101 24.81 6.89 -3.15
N ALA A 102 24.33 6.86 -4.40
CA ALA A 102 23.32 5.89 -4.83
C ALA A 102 23.87 4.46 -4.77
N ILE A 103 25.11 4.24 -5.18
CA ILE A 103 25.80 2.94 -5.11
C ILE A 103 26.00 2.51 -3.66
N ALA A 104 26.43 3.41 -2.77
CA ALA A 104 26.61 3.12 -1.34
C ALA A 104 25.28 2.78 -0.67
N ASN A 105 24.20 3.51 -0.94
CA ASN A 105 22.87 3.22 -0.38
C ASN A 105 22.31 1.86 -0.86
N ILE A 106 22.49 1.54 -2.15
CA ILE A 106 22.18 0.22 -2.70
C ILE A 106 23.04 -0.86 -2.02
N ALA A 107 24.32 -0.58 -1.75
CA ALA A 107 25.22 -1.52 -1.09
C ALA A 107 24.89 -1.72 0.41
N THR A 108 24.44 -0.69 1.12
CA THR A 108 24.15 -0.74 2.56
C THR A 108 22.78 -1.34 2.87
N HIS A 109 21.75 -1.05 2.08
CA HIS A 109 20.39 -1.52 2.35
C HIS A 109 19.94 -2.63 1.38
N GLY A 110 20.53 -2.73 0.19
CA GLY A 110 20.14 -3.70 -0.83
C GLY A 110 18.74 -3.43 -1.37
N MET A 111 18.59 -3.27 -2.70
CA MET A 111 17.26 -3.12 -3.31
C MET A 111 16.33 -4.29 -2.96
N GLU A 112 16.89 -5.48 -2.77
CA GLU A 112 16.16 -6.66 -2.29
C GLU A 112 15.54 -6.46 -0.90
N ALA A 113 16.27 -5.91 0.07
CA ALA A 113 15.74 -5.74 1.42
C ALA A 113 14.67 -4.65 1.47
N SER A 114 14.85 -3.56 0.71
CA SER A 114 13.82 -2.52 0.56
C SER A 114 12.54 -3.06 -0.07
N ILE A 115 12.66 -3.93 -1.09
CA ILE A 115 11.50 -4.59 -1.69
C ILE A 115 10.83 -5.52 -0.67
N ARG A 116 11.60 -6.34 0.06
CA ARG A 116 11.06 -7.25 1.08
C ARG A 116 10.32 -6.51 2.20
N ASP A 117 10.87 -5.40 2.68
CA ASP A 117 10.24 -4.54 3.68
C ASP A 117 8.93 -3.91 3.17
N ALA A 118 8.93 -3.37 1.95
CA ALA A 118 7.73 -2.82 1.32
C ALA A 118 6.63 -3.89 1.16
N MET A 119 7.00 -5.10 0.72
CA MET A 119 6.09 -6.23 0.61
C MET A 119 5.49 -6.63 1.97
N ALA A 120 6.31 -6.68 3.02
CA ALA A 120 5.84 -7.02 4.37
C ALA A 120 4.84 -5.98 4.90
N LYS A 121 5.12 -4.70 4.71
CA LYS A 121 4.22 -3.59 5.08
C LYS A 121 2.90 -3.66 4.33
N ASP A 122 2.93 -3.98 3.04
CA ASP A 122 1.73 -4.09 2.22
C ASP A 122 0.90 -5.33 2.58
N ALA A 123 1.54 -6.47 2.86
CA ALA A 123 0.86 -7.66 3.34
C ALA A 123 0.20 -7.41 4.70
N ALA A 124 0.90 -6.74 5.61
CA ALA A 124 0.35 -6.34 6.91
C ALA A 124 -0.88 -5.44 6.76
N LEU A 125 -0.86 -4.48 5.81
CA LEU A 125 -2.03 -3.64 5.53
C LEU A 125 -3.21 -4.45 4.98
N VAL A 126 -2.98 -5.41 4.08
CA VAL A 126 -4.04 -6.27 3.55
C VAL A 126 -4.71 -7.07 4.67
N LEU A 127 -3.94 -7.61 5.61
CA LEU A 127 -4.46 -8.34 6.76
C LEU A 127 -5.28 -7.46 7.73
N GLN A 128 -5.18 -6.13 7.65
CA GLN A 128 -6.04 -5.26 8.43
C GLN A 128 -7.51 -5.33 8.01
N PHE A 129 -7.81 -5.74 6.77
CA PHE A 129 -9.19 -5.79 6.26
C PHE A 129 -9.58 -7.14 5.65
N ALA A 130 -8.65 -7.92 5.12
CA ALA A 130 -8.92 -9.24 4.57
C ALA A 130 -8.99 -10.29 5.68
N THR A 131 -10.03 -11.11 5.68
CA THR A 131 -10.26 -12.16 6.69
C THR A 131 -10.20 -13.57 6.12
N ALA A 132 -10.37 -13.71 4.80
CA ALA A 132 -10.19 -14.96 4.07
C ALA A 132 -9.95 -14.67 2.58
N TRP A 133 -9.62 -15.71 1.82
CA TRP A 133 -9.50 -15.65 0.37
C TRP A 133 -9.90 -16.98 -0.28
N SER A 134 -10.03 -17.00 -1.60
CA SER A 134 -10.48 -18.17 -2.36
C SER A 134 -9.39 -19.22 -2.62
N LEU A 135 -8.23 -19.10 -1.98
CA LEU A 135 -7.16 -20.10 -2.07
C LEU A 135 -7.31 -21.15 -0.97
N THR A 136 -6.70 -22.31 -1.19
CA THR A 136 -6.65 -23.39 -0.20
C THR A 136 -5.72 -23.08 0.96
N ASP A 137 -4.67 -22.30 0.70
CA ASP A 137 -3.70 -21.88 1.71
C ASP A 137 -4.34 -20.88 2.68
N GLU A 138 -3.79 -20.78 3.88
CA GLU A 138 -4.24 -19.79 4.86
C GLU A 138 -3.91 -18.36 4.38
N LEU A 139 -4.77 -17.39 4.70
CA LEU A 139 -4.47 -15.99 4.46
C LEU A 139 -3.46 -15.50 5.51
N SER A 140 -2.18 -15.44 5.14
CA SER A 140 -1.07 -15.03 6.01
C SER A 140 -0.15 -14.02 5.32
N ALA A 141 0.72 -13.36 6.10
CA ALA A 141 1.69 -12.41 5.56
C ALA A 141 2.65 -13.09 4.58
N ASP A 142 3.10 -14.31 4.89
CA ASP A 142 4.01 -15.09 4.05
C ASP A 142 3.35 -15.46 2.71
N ASN A 143 2.09 -15.93 2.74
CA ASN A 143 1.37 -16.29 1.52
C ASN A 143 1.01 -15.07 0.65
N LEU A 144 0.81 -13.90 1.28
CA LEU A 144 0.64 -12.62 0.58
C LEU A 144 1.95 -12.11 -0.03
N ALA A 145 3.08 -12.30 0.65
CA ALA A 145 4.40 -12.00 0.09
C ALA A 145 4.70 -12.92 -1.10
N ASP A 146 4.38 -14.21 -1.01
CA ASP A 146 4.48 -15.15 -2.12
C ASP A 146 3.60 -14.77 -3.31
N LEU A 147 2.39 -14.26 -3.05
CA LEU A 147 1.51 -13.73 -4.10
C LEU A 147 2.19 -12.55 -4.81
N GLU A 148 2.76 -11.61 -4.06
CA GLU A 148 3.44 -10.43 -4.60
C GLU A 148 4.70 -10.80 -5.41
N GLN A 149 5.45 -11.82 -4.98
CA GLN A 149 6.59 -12.32 -5.75
C GLN A 149 6.17 -12.95 -7.08
N LYS A 150 5.05 -13.70 -7.09
CA LYS A 150 4.54 -14.38 -8.29
C LYS A 150 3.75 -13.44 -9.21
N PHE A 151 3.17 -12.39 -8.65
CA PHE A 151 2.31 -11.42 -9.32
C PHE A 151 2.66 -10.01 -8.81
N GLY A 152 3.74 -9.42 -9.34
CA GLY A 152 4.17 -8.08 -8.95
C GLY A 152 3.04 -7.05 -9.05
N GLY A 153 2.87 -6.24 -8.00
CA GLY A 153 1.81 -5.24 -7.86
C GLY A 153 0.47 -5.81 -7.37
N SER A 154 0.40 -7.07 -6.97
CA SER A 154 -0.82 -7.71 -6.48
C SER A 154 -1.37 -7.04 -5.22
N LEU A 155 -0.53 -6.78 -4.21
CA LEU A 155 -0.96 -6.19 -2.94
C LEU A 155 -1.42 -4.75 -3.12
N ALA A 156 -0.70 -3.98 -3.95
CA ALA A 156 -1.11 -2.63 -4.34
C ALA A 156 -2.48 -2.63 -5.01
N LYS A 157 -2.74 -3.60 -5.90
CA LYS A 157 -4.04 -3.75 -6.55
C LYS A 157 -5.15 -4.14 -5.57
N VAL A 158 -4.91 -5.07 -4.65
CA VAL A 158 -5.87 -5.46 -3.61
C VAL A 158 -6.26 -4.24 -2.78
N CYS A 159 -5.28 -3.46 -2.33
CA CYS A 159 -5.50 -2.21 -1.59
C CYS A 159 -6.30 -1.18 -2.41
N ALA A 160 -6.00 -1.00 -3.70
CA ALA A 160 -6.71 -0.04 -4.55
C ALA A 160 -8.18 -0.44 -4.82
N ASP A 161 -8.45 -1.73 -5.04
CA ASP A 161 -9.81 -2.23 -5.25
C ASP A 161 -10.62 -2.19 -3.93
N TYR A 162 -9.98 -2.47 -2.78
CA TYR A 162 -10.58 -2.29 -1.47
C TYR A 162 -10.91 -0.81 -1.19
N ASP A 163 -9.98 0.10 -1.47
CA ASP A 163 -10.19 1.54 -1.34
C ASP A 163 -11.39 2.01 -2.16
N ARG A 164 -11.50 1.56 -3.41
CA ARG A 164 -12.67 1.83 -4.26
C ARG A 164 -13.97 1.32 -3.64
N ALA A 165 -13.95 0.12 -3.07
CA ALA A 165 -15.12 -0.46 -2.41
C ALA A 165 -15.56 0.37 -1.18
N ILE A 166 -14.61 0.79 -0.33
CA ILE A 166 -14.90 1.55 0.89
C ILE A 166 -15.27 3.01 0.60
N VAL A 167 -14.51 3.70 -0.25
CA VAL A 167 -14.67 5.14 -0.48
C VAL A 167 -15.80 5.43 -1.45
N GLN A 168 -15.88 4.66 -2.54
CA GLN A 168 -16.82 4.91 -3.64
C GLN A 168 -18.10 4.05 -3.55
N GLY A 169 -18.17 3.08 -2.62
CA GLY A 169 -19.32 2.21 -2.44
C GLY A 169 -19.56 1.23 -3.60
N ARG A 170 -18.59 1.07 -4.50
CA ARG A 170 -18.70 0.19 -5.67
C ARG A 170 -18.22 -1.21 -5.31
N LEU A 171 -19.09 -1.97 -4.66
CA LEU A 171 -18.92 -3.41 -4.52
C LEU A 171 -19.37 -4.08 -5.84
N GLY A 172 -18.43 -4.66 -6.59
CA GLY A 172 -18.76 -5.60 -7.67
C GLY A 172 -18.86 -5.07 -9.10
N ASN A 173 -18.57 -3.80 -9.39
CA ASN A 173 -18.58 -3.26 -10.77
C ASN A 173 -17.17 -3.05 -11.36
N SER A 174 -16.37 -4.11 -11.35
CA SER A 174 -15.10 -4.18 -12.08
C SER A 174 -15.16 -5.37 -13.05
N ASP A 175 -16.13 -5.36 -13.97
CA ASP A 175 -16.10 -6.19 -15.18
C ASP A 175 -15.38 -5.41 -16.29
#